data_AF-A0A8X8BNE0-F1
#
_entry.id   AF-A0A8X8BNE0-F1
#
_cell.length_a   1.000
_cell.length_b   1.000
_cell.length_c   1.000
_cell.angle_alpha   90.00
_cell.angle_beta   90.00
_cell.angle_gamma   90.00
#
_symmetry.space_group_name_H-M   'P 1'
#
loop_
_entity.id
_entity.type
_entity.pdbx_description
1 polymer ?
#
loop_
_entity_poly.entity_id
_entity_poly.type
_entity_poly.pdbx_seq_one_letter_code
_entity_poly.pdbx_strand_id
1 'polypeptide(L)'
;MSRNGLTGGQRKGDEGAGSARSRLGDLRCVWTHLDRRHKSHSCTAGADAGMPVILGEARILTSPQSIVRILEMLFGCVTFSLVVSADSSFLDKGPHWFLCMFSWCFFFVLTGLILLVEFVQFQSLVPLSWKNLPISMAFLGALMTLSASVCFPLFVIKESCFEKSSCGHLVSATIFSCFSFLSYSAEVYMTKVRSEAHSGYMSTTPGFLKVFEVFCSCMIFVSVDTEVLDNLRVYPLFWWSLVVYSCCFLMSVCTIVVMLGECTGRCLVPFDRILAAFSMLCVVMYVTATGFWLWHLVNTQQNISPQSLWRNSLTITIITCLNLLTYTVDLAFSIKLVCYRT
;
A
#
# COMPACT_ATOMS: atom_id res chain seq x y z
N MET A 1 6.15 78.41 -43.34
CA MET A 1 6.10 79.15 -42.07
C MET A 1 6.76 78.28 -41.00
N SER A 2 7.88 78.76 -40.44
CA SER A 2 8.56 78.42 -39.16
C SER A 2 8.28 77.07 -38.47
N ARG A 3 9.29 76.21 -38.26
CA ARG A 3 10.39 76.22 -37.25
C ARG A 3 10.03 75.54 -35.91
N ASN A 4 10.86 74.53 -35.60
CA ASN A 4 11.64 74.30 -34.36
C ASN A 4 11.08 73.57 -33.13
N GLY A 5 11.98 72.71 -32.59
CA GLY A 5 12.12 72.31 -31.19
C GLY A 5 12.42 70.82 -31.02
N LEU A 6 13.66 70.27 -31.13
CA LEU A 6 14.80 70.30 -30.16
C LEU A 6 14.33 69.93 -28.72
N THR A 7 14.85 68.93 -27.99
CA THR A 7 16.26 68.58 -27.67
C THR A 7 16.38 67.30 -26.81
N GLY A 8 17.52 66.59 -26.94
CA GLY A 8 18.29 65.93 -25.85
C GLY A 8 17.88 64.50 -25.44
N GLY A 9 18.76 63.51 -25.18
CA GLY A 9 20.22 63.45 -25.13
C GLY A 9 20.68 62.12 -24.45
N GLN A 10 21.86 61.63 -24.87
CA GLN A 10 22.82 60.72 -24.22
C GLN A 10 22.68 59.18 -24.11
N ARG A 11 23.63 58.54 -24.81
CA ARG A 11 24.44 57.30 -24.62
C ARG A 11 24.59 56.68 -23.21
N LYS A 12 24.57 55.34 -23.19
CA LYS A 12 25.56 54.32 -22.69
C LYS A 12 24.72 53.05 -22.38
N GLY A 13 25.02 51.83 -22.81
CA GLY A 13 26.29 51.11 -22.86
C GLY A 13 26.05 49.77 -22.14
N ASP A 14 26.63 48.70 -22.69
CA ASP A 14 26.92 47.39 -22.10
C ASP A 14 26.07 46.14 -22.46
N GLU A 15 26.91 45.15 -22.74
CA GLU A 15 26.76 43.80 -23.26
C GLU A 15 26.19 42.83 -22.22
N GLY A 16 25.79 41.64 -22.70
CA GLY A 16 25.96 40.42 -21.90
C GLY A 16 24.69 39.63 -21.57
N ALA A 17 24.14 38.91 -22.55
CA ALA A 17 23.26 37.76 -22.28
C ALA A 17 23.37 36.65 -23.34
N GLY A 18 24.58 36.42 -23.88
CA GLY A 18 24.90 35.29 -24.77
C GLY A 18 25.56 34.09 -24.06
N SER A 19 25.71 34.10 -22.73
CA SER A 19 26.64 33.22 -22.00
C SER A 19 25.98 32.21 -21.03
N ALA A 20 24.69 31.91 -21.21
CA ALA A 20 23.97 30.91 -20.41
C ALA A 20 23.61 29.62 -21.18
N ARG A 21 23.50 29.67 -22.52
CA ARG A 21 23.11 28.50 -23.34
C ARG A 21 24.29 27.61 -23.76
N SER A 22 25.51 28.16 -23.74
CA SER A 22 26.75 27.42 -24.09
C SER A 22 27.22 26.46 -22.97
N ARG A 23 26.98 26.81 -21.70
CA ARG A 23 27.41 25.98 -20.54
C ARG A 23 26.58 24.72 -20.29
N LEU A 24 25.37 24.63 -20.85
CA LEU A 24 24.53 23.43 -20.72
C LEU A 24 24.87 22.31 -21.72
N GLY A 25 25.53 22.65 -22.84
CA GLY A 25 26.05 21.66 -23.79
C GLY A 25 27.30 20.95 -23.25
N ASP A 26 28.16 21.70 -22.56
CA ASP A 26 29.47 21.22 -22.10
C ASP A 26 29.36 20.19 -20.94
N LEU A 27 28.40 20.40 -20.03
CA LEU A 27 28.12 19.46 -18.93
C LEU A 27 27.58 18.09 -19.40
N ARG A 28 26.88 18.06 -20.55
CA ARG A 28 26.36 16.81 -21.14
C ARG A 28 27.47 16.01 -21.84
N CYS A 29 28.48 16.68 -22.39
CA CYS A 29 29.69 16.04 -22.94
C CYS A 29 30.61 15.48 -21.84
N VAL A 30 30.77 16.18 -20.71
CA VAL A 30 31.59 15.68 -19.57
C VAL A 30 30.99 14.41 -18.97
N TRP A 31 29.66 14.34 -18.80
CA TRP A 31 28.99 13.14 -18.28
C TRP A 31 29.09 11.92 -19.21
N THR A 32 28.99 12.13 -20.52
CA THR A 32 29.11 11.04 -21.50
C THR A 32 30.55 10.55 -21.70
N HIS A 33 31.55 11.37 -21.39
CA HIS A 33 32.96 10.97 -21.41
C HIS A 33 33.42 10.27 -20.11
N LEU A 34 32.83 10.58 -18.96
CA LEU A 34 33.11 9.89 -17.68
C LEU A 34 32.56 8.46 -17.65
N ASP A 35 31.39 8.25 -18.25
CA ASP A 35 30.78 6.92 -18.36
C ASP A 35 31.55 5.99 -19.31
N ARG A 36 32.17 6.56 -20.36
CA ARG A 36 32.96 5.80 -21.33
C ARG A 36 34.35 5.41 -20.82
N ARG A 37 34.89 6.09 -19.80
CA ARG A 37 36.23 5.78 -19.25
C ARG A 37 36.23 4.68 -18.19
N HIS A 38 35.07 4.28 -17.66
CA HIS A 38 34.97 3.19 -16.68
C HIS A 38 34.71 1.81 -17.30
N LYS A 39 34.63 1.70 -18.62
CA LYS A 39 34.17 0.48 -19.32
C LYS A 39 35.24 -0.21 -20.17
N SER A 40 36.53 0.04 -19.97
CA SER A 40 37.58 -0.69 -20.70
C SER A 40 38.84 -0.83 -19.86
N HIS A 41 39.46 -2.02 -19.93
CA HIS A 41 40.66 -2.53 -19.25
C HIS A 41 40.39 -3.24 -17.90
N SER A 42 40.66 -4.53 -17.69
CA SER A 42 41.44 -5.52 -18.46
C SER A 42 41.12 -6.95 -18.01
N CYS A 43 41.15 -7.88 -18.96
CA CYS A 43 41.29 -9.32 -18.73
C CYS A 43 42.73 -9.67 -18.33
N THR A 44 42.90 -10.51 -17.32
CA THR A 44 44.08 -11.37 -17.13
C THR A 44 43.64 -12.72 -16.59
N ALA A 45 44.15 -13.78 -17.20
CA ALA A 45 43.88 -15.18 -16.90
C ALA A 45 44.72 -15.70 -15.72
N GLY A 46 44.23 -16.75 -15.04
CA GLY A 46 45.06 -17.70 -14.29
C GLY A 46 44.61 -18.02 -12.85
N ALA A 47 43.88 -19.13 -12.72
CA ALA A 47 43.80 -20.05 -11.58
C ALA A 47 43.78 -19.50 -10.13
N ASP A 48 42.59 -19.50 -9.51
CA ASP A 48 42.38 -20.31 -8.29
C ASP A 48 40.89 -20.59 -8.10
N ALA A 49 40.54 -21.85 -7.85
CA ALA A 49 39.18 -22.33 -7.71
C ALA A 49 38.68 -22.10 -6.28
N GLY A 50 38.34 -20.86 -5.96
CA GLY A 50 37.35 -20.55 -4.93
C GLY A 50 36.19 -19.88 -5.63
N MET A 51 34.99 -20.48 -5.62
CA MET A 51 33.78 -19.70 -5.91
C MET A 51 33.81 -18.49 -4.97
N PRO A 52 33.94 -17.25 -5.46
CA PRO A 52 33.47 -16.16 -4.64
C PRO A 52 31.96 -16.41 -4.60
N VAL A 53 31.45 -16.85 -3.46
CA VAL A 53 30.09 -16.47 -3.08
C VAL A 53 30.15 -14.95 -3.12
N ILE A 54 29.74 -14.39 -4.25
CA ILE A 54 29.71 -12.95 -4.49
C ILE A 54 28.84 -12.43 -3.37
N LEU A 55 29.49 -11.90 -2.33
CA LEU A 55 28.87 -11.19 -1.24
C LEU A 55 28.15 -10.04 -1.93
N GLY A 56 26.85 -10.23 -2.18
CA GLY A 56 26.02 -9.33 -2.96
C GLY A 56 26.35 -7.91 -2.54
N GLU A 57 26.80 -7.09 -3.51
CA GLU A 57 27.44 -5.81 -3.26
C GLU A 57 26.73 -5.09 -2.10
N ALA A 58 27.44 -4.78 -1.01
CA ALA A 58 26.88 -4.03 0.13
C ALA A 58 26.21 -2.71 -0.32
N ARG A 59 26.53 -2.26 -1.54
CA ARG A 59 25.90 -1.17 -2.28
C ARG A 59 24.39 -1.35 -2.49
N ILE A 60 23.89 -2.58 -2.63
CA ILE A 60 22.46 -2.91 -2.77
C ILE A 60 21.73 -2.66 -1.45
N LEU A 61 22.35 -3.02 -0.31
CA LEU A 61 21.82 -2.75 1.03
C LEU A 61 21.79 -1.25 1.37
N THR A 62 22.67 -0.44 0.77
CA THR A 62 22.67 1.02 0.94
C THR A 62 21.74 1.77 -0.01
N SER A 63 20.98 1.06 -0.86
CA SER A 63 19.98 1.74 -1.69
C SER A 63 18.89 2.37 -0.80
N PRO A 64 18.38 3.56 -1.13
CA PRO A 64 17.43 4.25 -0.26
C PRO A 64 16.14 3.45 -0.07
N GLN A 65 15.75 2.61 -1.03
CA GLN A 65 14.60 1.71 -0.94
C GLN A 65 14.86 0.53 0.02
N SER A 66 16.05 -0.08 -0.06
CA SER A 66 16.43 -1.17 0.84
C SER A 66 16.55 -0.69 2.29
N ILE A 67 17.00 0.55 2.53
CA ILE A 67 17.01 1.17 3.86
C ILE A 67 15.59 1.28 4.43
N VAL A 68 14.61 1.72 3.63
CA VAL A 68 13.21 1.82 4.09
C VAL A 68 12.67 0.44 4.48
N ARG A 69 12.91 -0.59 3.67
CA ARG A 69 12.51 -1.97 3.98
C ARG A 69 13.16 -2.52 5.25
N ILE A 70 14.43 -2.17 5.51
CA ILE A 70 15.09 -2.52 6.78
C ILE A 70 14.40 -1.83 7.95
N LEU A 71 14.04 -0.54 7.81
CA LEU A 71 13.30 0.18 8.85
C LEU A 71 11.91 -0.43 9.09
N GLU A 72 11.18 -0.84 8.05
CA GLU A 72 9.90 -1.55 8.17
C GLU A 72 10.03 -2.82 9.00
N MET A 73 11.06 -3.64 8.72
CA MET A 73 11.34 -4.86 9.46
C MET A 73 11.72 -4.56 10.92
N LEU A 74 12.56 -3.55 11.16
CA LEU A 74 12.97 -3.17 12.50
C LEU A 74 11.77 -2.70 13.33
N PHE A 75 10.95 -1.80 12.79
CA PHE A 75 9.77 -1.31 13.50
C PHE A 75 8.74 -2.41 13.72
N GLY A 76 8.46 -3.24 12.71
CA GLY A 76 7.58 -4.40 12.87
C GLY A 76 8.07 -5.37 13.95
N CYS A 77 9.38 -5.66 13.96
CA CYS A 77 10.03 -6.52 14.95
C CYS A 77 9.89 -5.99 16.38
N VAL A 78 10.21 -4.71 16.56
CA VAL A 78 10.06 -4.04 17.86
C VAL A 78 8.61 -4.06 18.30
N THR A 79 7.66 -3.77 17.41
CA THR A 79 6.23 -3.76 17.74
C THR A 79 5.75 -5.12 18.25
N PHE A 80 5.90 -6.20 17.49
CA PHE A 80 5.38 -7.49 17.95
C PHE A 80 6.14 -8.01 19.18
N SER A 81 7.46 -7.74 19.28
CA SER A 81 8.26 -8.14 20.45
C SER A 81 7.79 -7.45 21.73
N LEU A 82 7.48 -6.15 21.65
CA LEU A 82 6.92 -5.40 22.78
C LEU A 82 5.57 -5.97 23.22
N VAL A 83 4.68 -6.31 22.27
CA VAL A 83 3.37 -6.89 22.61
C VAL A 83 3.49 -8.29 23.20
N VAL A 84 4.41 -9.12 22.71
CA VAL A 84 4.68 -10.46 23.28
C VAL A 84 5.29 -10.38 24.68
N SER A 85 6.12 -9.36 24.95
CA SER A 85 6.72 -9.14 26.27
C SER A 85 5.72 -8.62 27.31
N ALA A 86 4.58 -8.08 26.87
CA ALA A 86 3.56 -7.54 27.76
C ALA A 86 2.78 -8.65 28.48
N ASP A 87 2.36 -8.38 29.71
CA ASP A 87 1.51 -9.31 30.44
C ASP A 87 0.16 -9.48 29.75
N SER A 88 -0.18 -10.73 29.47
CA SER A 88 -1.44 -11.14 28.85
C SER A 88 -2.69 -10.70 29.62
N SER A 89 -2.57 -10.36 30.91
CA SER A 89 -3.67 -9.85 31.73
C SER A 89 -4.21 -8.50 31.24
N PHE A 90 -3.35 -7.66 30.63
CA PHE A 90 -3.70 -6.33 30.13
C PHE A 90 -4.25 -6.32 28.70
N LEU A 91 -4.24 -7.47 28.04
CA LEU A 91 -4.65 -7.60 26.64
C LEU A 91 -5.98 -8.36 26.55
N ASP A 92 -6.84 -7.91 25.65
CA ASP A 92 -7.99 -8.69 25.21
C ASP A 92 -7.62 -9.50 23.96
N LYS A 93 -7.64 -10.84 24.08
CA LYS A 93 -7.21 -11.77 23.02
C LYS A 93 -8.34 -12.11 22.06
N GLY A 94 -9.06 -11.09 21.61
CA GLY A 94 -10.13 -11.20 20.62
C GLY A 94 -9.63 -11.20 19.16
N PRO A 95 -10.55 -11.20 18.18
CA PRO A 95 -10.22 -11.16 16.75
C PRO A 95 -9.28 -10.02 16.35
N HIS A 96 -9.43 -8.85 16.97
CA HIS A 96 -8.57 -7.69 16.73
C HIS A 96 -7.12 -7.91 17.18
N TRP A 97 -6.87 -8.66 18.26
CA TRP A 97 -5.51 -9.00 18.68
C TRP A 97 -4.83 -9.90 17.65
N PHE A 98 -5.55 -10.92 17.16
CA PHE A 98 -5.03 -11.81 16.12
C PHE A 98 -4.73 -11.05 14.83
N LEU A 99 -5.59 -10.10 14.43
CA LEU A 99 -5.34 -9.24 13.27
C LEU A 99 -4.05 -8.42 13.44
N CYS A 100 -3.85 -7.77 14.59
CA CYS A 100 -2.66 -6.95 14.83
C CYS A 100 -1.38 -7.81 14.78
N MET A 101 -1.36 -8.93 15.51
CA MET A 101 -0.20 -9.83 15.52
C MET A 101 0.07 -10.45 14.15
N PHE A 102 -0.98 -10.93 13.47
CA PHE A 102 -0.87 -11.46 12.11
C PHE A 102 -0.28 -10.41 11.18
N SER A 103 -0.77 -9.18 11.22
CA SER A 103 -0.28 -8.09 10.35
C SER A 103 1.21 -7.84 10.58
N TRP A 104 1.62 -7.57 11.82
CA TRP A 104 3.03 -7.26 12.09
C TRP A 104 3.97 -8.41 11.71
N CYS A 105 3.62 -9.65 12.06
CA CYS A 105 4.45 -10.81 11.76
C CYS A 105 4.47 -11.15 10.26
N PHE A 106 3.31 -11.14 9.60
CA PHE A 106 3.20 -11.49 8.18
C PHE A 106 3.94 -10.49 7.30
N PHE A 107 3.74 -9.18 7.52
CA PHE A 107 4.44 -8.16 6.75
C PHE A 107 5.94 -8.12 7.06
N PHE A 108 6.36 -8.39 8.30
CA PHE A 108 7.79 -8.58 8.63
C PHE A 108 8.43 -9.70 7.79
N VAL A 109 7.80 -10.87 7.72
CA VAL A 109 8.31 -12.01 6.93
C VAL A 109 8.31 -11.70 5.43
N LEU A 110 7.24 -11.09 4.92
CA LEU A 110 7.14 -10.73 3.52
C LEU A 110 8.19 -9.70 3.10
N THR A 111 8.39 -8.64 3.88
CA THR A 111 9.44 -7.64 3.60
C THR A 111 10.82 -8.28 3.68
N GLY A 112 11.06 -9.18 4.64
CA GLY A 112 12.29 -9.97 4.70
C GLY A 112 12.51 -10.84 3.47
N LEU A 113 11.46 -11.49 2.96
CA LEU A 113 11.52 -12.29 1.73
C LEU A 113 11.80 -11.42 0.50
N ILE A 114 11.14 -10.26 0.39
CA ILE A 114 11.39 -9.30 -0.69
C ILE A 114 12.84 -8.82 -0.67
N LEU A 115 13.36 -8.44 0.51
CA LEU A 115 14.75 -8.04 0.68
C LEU A 115 15.73 -9.18 0.35
N LEU A 116 15.43 -10.41 0.76
CA LEU A 116 16.26 -11.57 0.44
C LEU A 116 16.32 -11.80 -1.07
N VAL A 117 15.18 -11.77 -1.77
CA VAL A 117 15.17 -11.96 -3.22
C VAL A 117 15.90 -10.83 -3.96
N GLU A 118 15.78 -9.59 -3.48
CA GLU A 118 16.54 -8.46 -4.00
C GLU A 118 18.06 -8.65 -3.78
N PHE A 119 18.46 -9.13 -2.61
CA PHE A 119 19.87 -9.36 -2.26
C PHE A 119 20.53 -10.46 -3.09
N VAL A 120 19.84 -11.60 -3.30
CA VAL A 120 20.40 -12.73 -4.06
C VAL A 120 20.36 -12.48 -5.59
N GLN A 121 19.86 -11.32 -6.04
CA GLN A 121 19.71 -10.97 -7.46
C GLN A 121 19.01 -12.05 -8.31
N PHE A 122 18.09 -12.84 -7.72
CA PHE A 122 17.30 -13.87 -8.41
C PHE A 122 16.29 -13.29 -9.44
N GLN A 123 16.37 -11.98 -9.69
CA GLN A 123 15.55 -11.21 -10.63
C GLN A 123 15.54 -11.80 -12.05
N SER A 124 16.57 -12.58 -12.46
CA SER A 124 16.62 -13.19 -13.80
C SER A 124 15.88 -14.54 -13.90
N LEU A 125 15.60 -15.22 -12.79
CA LEU A 125 15.08 -16.60 -12.79
C LEU A 125 13.57 -16.67 -12.48
N VAL A 126 12.99 -15.60 -11.96
CA VAL A 126 11.57 -15.59 -11.59
C VAL A 126 10.76 -14.82 -12.65
N PRO A 127 9.96 -15.51 -13.49
CA PRO A 127 9.21 -14.92 -14.59
C PRO A 127 7.93 -14.16 -14.16
N LEU A 128 7.75 -13.91 -12.86
CA LEU A 128 6.63 -13.12 -12.33
C LEU A 128 7.04 -11.65 -12.25
N SER A 129 6.10 -10.73 -12.49
CA SER A 129 6.30 -9.28 -12.51
C SER A 129 6.76 -8.73 -11.16
N TRP A 130 8.05 -8.86 -10.87
CA TRP A 130 8.70 -8.33 -9.67
C TRP A 130 8.60 -6.81 -9.53
N LYS A 131 8.13 -6.12 -10.57
CA LYS A 131 7.93 -4.66 -10.54
C LYS A 131 6.68 -4.26 -9.76
N ASN A 132 5.59 -5.01 -9.91
CA ASN A 132 4.29 -4.62 -9.33
C ASN A 132 3.99 -5.31 -8.00
N LEU A 133 4.59 -6.48 -7.75
CA LEU A 133 4.37 -7.21 -6.50
C LEU A 133 4.84 -6.41 -5.27
N PRO A 134 6.10 -5.91 -5.17
CA PRO A 134 6.57 -5.27 -3.94
C PRO A 134 5.79 -4.01 -3.59
N ILE A 135 5.40 -3.20 -4.58
CA ILE A 135 4.61 -1.99 -4.34
C ILE A 135 3.19 -2.31 -3.86
N SER A 136 2.54 -3.34 -4.41
CA SER A 136 1.23 -3.80 -3.93
C SER A 136 1.32 -4.36 -2.51
N MET A 137 2.38 -5.10 -2.20
CA MET A 137 2.62 -5.64 -0.85
C MET A 137 2.93 -4.54 0.16
N ALA A 138 3.75 -3.55 -0.20
CA ALA A 138 4.04 -2.39 0.64
C ALA A 138 2.77 -1.56 0.90
N PHE A 139 1.91 -1.39 -0.11
CA PHE A 139 0.64 -0.70 0.06
C PHE A 139 -0.33 -1.46 0.97
N LEU A 140 -0.45 -2.78 0.80
CA LEU A 140 -1.24 -3.60 1.72
C LEU A 140 -0.65 -3.57 3.13
N GLY A 141 0.67 -3.61 3.27
CA GLY A 141 1.39 -3.50 4.54
C GLY A 141 1.12 -2.18 5.25
N ALA A 142 1.13 -1.06 4.51
CA ALA A 142 0.75 0.25 5.03
C ALA A 142 -0.70 0.23 5.58
N LEU A 143 -1.66 -0.26 4.81
CA LEU A 143 -3.06 -0.32 5.25
C LEU A 143 -3.25 -1.20 6.49
N MET A 144 -2.65 -2.39 6.50
CA MET A 144 -2.79 -3.35 7.60
C MET A 144 -2.08 -2.84 8.87
N THR A 145 -0.89 -2.24 8.75
CA THR A 145 -0.18 -1.64 9.90
C THR A 145 -0.86 -0.37 10.43
N LEU A 146 -1.47 0.43 9.55
CA LEU A 146 -2.33 1.55 9.95
C LEU A 146 -3.54 1.04 10.72
N SER A 147 -4.24 0.02 10.21
CA SER A 147 -5.36 -0.57 10.94
C SER A 147 -4.93 -1.16 12.27
N ALA A 148 -3.79 -1.86 12.34
CA ALA A 148 -3.27 -2.41 13.58
C ALA A 148 -2.95 -1.29 14.59
N SER A 149 -2.38 -0.17 14.14
CA SER A 149 -2.07 0.99 15.00
C SER A 149 -3.32 1.65 15.61
N VAL A 150 -4.47 1.55 14.95
CA VAL A 150 -5.75 2.08 15.43
C VAL A 150 -6.50 1.03 16.25
N CYS A 151 -6.55 -0.22 15.77
CA CYS A 151 -7.28 -1.30 16.43
C CYS A 151 -6.65 -1.72 17.75
N PHE A 152 -5.31 -1.68 17.85
CA PHE A 152 -4.60 -2.10 19.05
C PHE A 152 -4.99 -1.28 20.30
N PRO A 153 -4.88 0.06 20.31
CA PRO A 153 -5.31 0.84 21.47
C PRO A 153 -6.84 0.82 21.69
N LEU A 154 -7.65 0.68 20.65
CA LEU A 154 -9.13 0.78 20.76
C LEU A 154 -9.83 -0.52 21.20
N PHE A 155 -9.28 -1.67 20.83
CA PHE A 155 -9.94 -2.98 21.03
C PHE A 155 -9.09 -3.97 21.81
N VAL A 156 -7.77 -3.78 21.89
CA VAL A 156 -6.86 -4.80 22.45
C VAL A 156 -6.32 -4.40 23.83
N ILE A 157 -5.99 -3.13 24.05
CA ILE A 157 -5.54 -2.64 25.35
C ILE A 157 -6.74 -2.48 26.29
N LYS A 158 -6.72 -3.15 27.44
CA LYS A 158 -7.75 -2.98 28.47
C LYS A 158 -7.55 -1.69 29.25
N GLU A 159 -8.64 -1.05 29.68
CA GLU A 159 -8.62 0.17 30.51
C GLU A 159 -7.81 0.00 31.81
N SER A 160 -7.86 -1.20 32.40
CA SER A 160 -7.09 -1.57 33.61
C SER A 160 -5.57 -1.45 33.45
N CYS A 161 -5.08 -1.37 32.21
CA CYS A 161 -3.69 -1.13 31.89
C CYS A 161 -3.27 0.30 32.29
N PHE A 162 -4.07 1.30 31.93
CA PHE A 162 -3.75 2.71 32.16
C PHE A 162 -3.71 3.07 33.64
N GLU A 163 -4.48 2.35 34.47
CA GLU A 163 -4.57 2.59 35.91
C GLU A 163 -3.31 2.13 36.67
N LYS A 164 -2.56 1.15 36.15
CA LYS A 164 -1.43 0.51 36.86
C LYS A 164 -0.05 1.09 36.52
N SER A 165 0.04 2.21 35.79
CA SER A 165 1.29 2.91 35.39
C SER A 165 2.31 2.08 34.56
N SER A 166 2.12 0.77 34.40
CA SER A 166 3.07 -0.15 33.76
C SER A 166 2.84 -0.38 32.25
N CYS A 167 2.07 0.47 31.57
CA CYS A 167 1.69 0.27 30.16
C CYS A 167 2.53 1.05 29.14
N GLY A 168 3.67 1.60 29.57
CA GLY A 168 4.60 2.31 28.69
C GLY A 168 5.03 1.48 27.47
N HIS A 169 5.26 0.17 27.65
CA HIS A 169 5.68 -0.71 26.55
C HIS A 169 4.58 -0.92 25.48
N LEU A 170 3.30 -0.91 25.87
CA LEU A 170 2.17 -1.05 24.94
C LEU A 170 1.90 0.24 24.16
N VAL A 171 2.10 1.39 24.81
CA VAL A 171 2.08 2.70 24.13
C VAL A 171 3.24 2.77 23.12
N SER A 172 4.44 2.36 23.51
CA SER A 172 5.58 2.26 22.59
C SER A 172 5.30 1.34 21.40
N ALA A 173 4.66 0.18 21.62
CA ALA A 173 4.29 -0.73 20.53
C ALA A 173 3.38 -0.06 19.49
N THR A 174 2.42 0.75 19.96
CA THR A 174 1.52 1.53 19.09
C THR A 174 2.31 2.57 18.28
N ILE A 175 3.23 3.30 18.91
CA ILE A 175 4.09 4.29 18.24
C ILE A 175 4.96 3.63 17.17
N PHE A 176 5.60 2.50 17.49
CA PHE A 176 6.39 1.75 16.51
C PHE A 176 5.53 1.18 15.38
N SER A 177 4.27 0.80 15.64
CA SER A 177 3.33 0.42 14.58
C SER A 177 3.02 1.60 13.64
N CYS A 178 2.88 2.81 14.19
CA CYS A 178 2.72 4.02 13.38
C CYS A 178 3.98 4.30 12.54
N PHE A 179 5.18 4.11 13.09
CA PHE A 179 6.42 4.24 12.31
C PHE A 179 6.52 3.18 11.21
N SER A 180 6.10 1.94 11.47
CA SER A 180 6.01 0.90 10.44
C SER A 180 5.09 1.32 9.29
N PHE A 181 3.91 1.88 9.61
CA PHE A 181 3.00 2.44 8.60
C PHE A 181 3.65 3.56 7.76
N LEU A 182 4.34 4.50 8.41
CA LEU A 182 5.04 5.59 7.71
C LEU A 182 6.16 5.06 6.80
N SER A 183 6.88 4.04 7.23
CA SER A 183 7.92 3.39 6.42
C SER A 183 7.32 2.71 5.19
N TYR A 184 6.26 1.89 5.34
CA TYR A 184 5.57 1.28 4.20
C TYR A 184 5.00 2.33 3.23
N SER A 185 4.44 3.41 3.77
CA SER A 185 3.95 4.53 2.96
C SER A 185 5.07 5.23 2.19
N ALA A 186 6.25 5.37 2.81
CA ALA A 186 7.43 5.90 2.16
C ALA A 186 7.93 4.96 1.04
N GLU A 187 7.93 3.64 1.23
CA GLU A 187 8.28 2.70 0.16
C GLU A 187 7.33 2.86 -1.04
N VAL A 188 6.01 2.91 -0.79
CA VAL A 188 5.01 3.09 -1.84
C VAL A 188 5.25 4.42 -2.57
N TYR A 189 5.47 5.50 -1.83
CA TYR A 189 5.74 6.83 -2.40
C TYR A 189 7.01 6.86 -3.26
N MET A 190 8.12 6.31 -2.74
CA MET A 190 9.38 6.26 -3.47
C MET A 190 9.26 5.42 -4.75
N THR A 191 8.57 4.29 -4.67
CA THR A 191 8.37 3.40 -5.82
C THR A 191 7.46 4.06 -6.87
N LYS A 192 6.44 4.80 -6.44
CA LYS A 192 5.60 5.63 -7.31
C LYS A 192 6.40 6.69 -8.05
N VAL A 193 7.12 7.54 -7.33
CA VAL A 193 7.92 8.63 -7.93
C VAL A 193 8.94 8.07 -8.93
N ARG A 194 9.56 6.92 -8.62
CA ARG A 194 10.51 6.27 -9.53
C ARG A 194 9.86 5.72 -10.79
N SER A 195 8.63 5.21 -10.68
CA SER A 195 7.86 4.69 -11.81
C SER A 195 7.39 5.81 -12.76
N GLU A 196 7.08 7.00 -12.25
CA GLU A 196 6.66 8.15 -13.07
C GLU A 196 7.82 8.75 -13.90
N ALA A 197 9.07 8.59 -13.45
CA ALA A 197 10.26 9.08 -14.15
C ALA A 197 10.64 8.26 -15.40
N HIS A 198 10.21 6.99 -15.48
CA HIS A 198 10.36 6.15 -16.68
C HIS A 198 8.99 5.97 -17.32
N SER A 199 8.67 6.84 -18.27
CA SER A 199 7.38 6.88 -19.00
C SER A 199 6.86 5.47 -19.35
N GLY A 200 5.88 5.02 -18.58
CA GLY A 200 5.18 3.77 -18.77
C GLY A 200 3.80 3.91 -18.15
N TYR A 201 2.77 3.78 -18.99
CA TYR A 201 1.33 3.98 -18.76
C TYR A 201 0.70 3.12 -17.62
N MET A 202 1.49 2.47 -16.74
CA MET A 202 1.02 1.49 -15.74
C MET A 202 1.48 1.77 -14.30
N SER A 203 1.37 3.03 -13.86
CA SER A 203 1.25 3.38 -12.42
C SER A 203 -0.19 3.11 -11.94
N THR A 204 -0.69 1.89 -12.14
CA THR A 204 -2.12 1.58 -12.22
C THR A 204 -2.92 1.91 -10.96
N THR A 205 -3.56 3.09 -10.93
CA THR A 205 -4.65 3.47 -10.02
C THR A 205 -5.66 2.34 -9.75
N PRO A 206 -6.14 1.55 -10.75
CA PRO A 206 -7.04 0.42 -10.50
C PRO A 206 -6.42 -0.70 -9.64
N GLY A 207 -5.12 -0.95 -9.75
CA GLY A 207 -4.46 -1.98 -8.93
C GLY A 207 -4.49 -1.64 -7.43
N PHE A 208 -4.29 -0.37 -7.07
CA PHE A 208 -4.38 0.09 -5.67
C PHE A 208 -5.81 0.00 -5.14
N LEU A 209 -6.81 0.31 -5.97
CA LEU A 209 -8.22 0.14 -5.60
C LEU A 209 -8.53 -1.31 -5.25
N LYS A 210 -8.08 -2.28 -6.06
CA LYS A 210 -8.27 -3.71 -5.76
C LYS A 210 -7.61 -4.15 -4.45
N VAL A 211 -6.40 -3.69 -4.17
CA VAL A 211 -5.74 -3.99 -2.88
C VAL A 211 -6.54 -3.39 -1.71
N PHE A 212 -7.09 -2.19 -1.88
CA PHE A 212 -7.94 -1.55 -0.88
C PHE A 212 -9.28 -2.29 -0.67
N GLU A 213 -9.90 -2.81 -1.72
CA GLU A 213 -11.12 -3.65 -1.62
C GLU A 213 -10.89 -4.90 -0.76
N VAL A 214 -9.76 -5.58 -0.98
CA VAL A 214 -9.35 -6.78 -0.23
C VAL A 214 -9.07 -6.42 1.23
N PHE A 215 -8.38 -5.29 1.47
CA PHE A 215 -8.15 -4.76 2.81
C PHE A 215 -9.47 -4.50 3.56
N CYS A 216 -10.41 -3.75 2.97
CA CYS A 216 -11.70 -3.48 3.59
C CYS A 216 -12.47 -4.77 3.91
N SER A 217 -12.49 -5.73 2.97
CA SER A 217 -13.16 -7.01 3.17
C SER A 217 -12.54 -7.81 4.33
N CYS A 218 -11.21 -7.84 4.43
CA CYS A 218 -10.51 -8.45 5.56
C CYS A 218 -10.90 -7.81 6.89
N MET A 219 -10.93 -6.48 6.95
CA MET A 219 -11.32 -5.74 8.15
C MET A 219 -12.78 -6.02 8.55
N ILE A 220 -13.69 -6.14 7.58
CA ILE A 220 -15.09 -6.55 7.85
C ILE A 220 -15.11 -7.92 8.52
N PHE A 221 -14.39 -8.92 8.00
CA PHE A 221 -14.37 -10.26 8.60
C PHE A 221 -13.83 -10.27 10.03
N VAL A 222 -12.83 -9.45 10.34
CA VAL A 222 -12.29 -9.34 11.70
C VAL A 222 -13.28 -8.65 12.64
N SER A 223 -14.00 -7.64 12.16
CA SER A 223 -15.01 -6.92 12.94
C SER A 223 -16.29 -7.72 13.18
N VAL A 224 -16.56 -8.75 12.37
CA VAL A 224 -17.62 -9.73 12.64
C VAL A 224 -17.10 -10.71 13.69
N ASP A 225 -17.21 -10.32 14.96
CA ASP A 225 -16.88 -11.17 16.09
C ASP A 225 -18.01 -12.14 16.45
N THR A 226 -17.77 -12.99 17.45
CA THR A 226 -18.76 -13.96 17.94
C THR A 226 -19.99 -13.27 18.52
N GLU A 227 -19.84 -12.11 19.15
CA GLU A 227 -20.97 -11.35 19.70
C GLU A 227 -21.89 -10.86 18.58
N VAL A 228 -21.34 -10.26 17.53
CA VAL A 228 -22.10 -9.83 16.34
C VAL A 228 -22.75 -11.03 15.66
N LEU A 229 -22.01 -12.13 15.51
CA LEU A 229 -22.51 -13.34 14.86
C LEU A 229 -23.71 -13.93 15.62
N ASP A 230 -23.63 -14.09 16.93
CA ASP A 230 -24.71 -14.70 17.72
C ASP A 230 -25.98 -13.84 17.76
N ASN A 231 -25.83 -12.52 17.84
CA ASN A 231 -26.97 -11.60 17.86
C ASN A 231 -27.65 -11.45 16.50
N LEU A 232 -26.87 -11.45 15.40
CA LEU A 232 -27.40 -11.18 14.06
C LEU A 232 -27.73 -12.45 13.25
N ARG A 233 -27.40 -13.65 13.75
CA ARG A 233 -27.65 -14.92 13.07
C ARG A 233 -29.11 -15.15 12.67
N VAL A 234 -30.06 -14.55 13.40
CA VAL A 234 -31.50 -14.67 13.16
C VAL A 234 -31.92 -13.96 11.87
N TYR A 235 -31.18 -12.93 11.44
CA TYR A 235 -31.54 -12.13 10.27
C TYR A 235 -30.97 -12.77 8.99
N PRO A 236 -31.81 -13.10 7.99
CA PRO A 236 -31.33 -13.70 6.73
C PRO A 236 -30.46 -12.72 5.92
N LEU A 237 -30.71 -11.41 6.06
CA LEU A 237 -29.93 -10.35 5.42
C LEU A 237 -28.47 -10.31 5.91
N PHE A 238 -28.22 -10.71 7.16
CA PHE A 238 -26.86 -10.82 7.68
C PHE A 238 -26.06 -11.90 6.93
N TRP A 239 -26.64 -13.10 6.76
CA TRP A 239 -26.03 -14.18 5.98
C TRP A 239 -25.81 -13.79 4.52
N TRP A 240 -26.77 -13.08 3.92
CA TRP A 240 -26.60 -12.52 2.57
C TRP A 240 -25.39 -11.58 2.50
N SER A 241 -25.24 -10.66 3.46
CA SER A 241 -24.10 -9.75 3.49
C SER A 241 -22.76 -10.49 3.61
N LEU A 242 -22.70 -11.58 4.38
CA LEU A 242 -21.50 -12.40 4.52
C LEU A 242 -21.12 -13.10 3.21
N VAL A 243 -22.10 -13.63 2.47
CA VAL A 243 -21.90 -14.23 1.15
C VAL A 243 -21.39 -13.20 0.15
N VAL A 244 -21.98 -11.99 0.16
CA VAL A 244 -21.52 -10.88 -0.68
C VAL A 244 -20.05 -10.54 -0.38
N TYR A 245 -19.69 -10.36 0.89
CA TYR A 245 -18.32 -10.04 1.28
C TYR A 245 -17.32 -11.13 0.88
N SER A 246 -17.67 -12.40 1.06
CA SER A 246 -16.82 -13.53 0.70
C SER A 246 -16.63 -13.65 -0.81
N CYS A 247 -17.71 -13.58 -1.59
CA CYS A 247 -17.66 -13.63 -3.05
C CYS A 247 -16.82 -12.48 -3.60
N CYS A 248 -17.11 -11.24 -3.19
CA CYS A 248 -16.38 -10.05 -3.60
C CYS A 248 -14.89 -10.12 -3.25
N PHE A 249 -14.56 -10.58 -2.03
CA PHE A 249 -13.18 -10.78 -1.61
C PHE A 249 -12.43 -11.77 -2.51
N LEU A 250 -13.00 -12.94 -2.78
CA LEU A 250 -12.40 -13.94 -3.66
C LEU A 250 -12.19 -13.39 -5.07
N MET A 251 -13.18 -12.67 -5.60
CA MET A 251 -13.09 -12.06 -6.93
C MET A 251 -12.00 -10.99 -7.01
N SER A 252 -11.87 -10.13 -5.99
CA SER A 252 -10.82 -9.11 -5.92
C SER A 252 -9.43 -9.75 -5.77
N VAL A 253 -9.27 -10.78 -4.94
CA VAL A 253 -8.01 -11.55 -4.83
C VAL A 253 -7.64 -12.21 -6.16
N CYS A 254 -8.58 -12.88 -6.82
CA CYS A 254 -8.35 -13.48 -8.14
C CYS A 254 -7.90 -12.43 -9.15
N THR A 255 -8.53 -11.25 -9.15
CA THR A 255 -8.15 -10.13 -10.02
C THR A 255 -6.72 -9.67 -9.73
N ILE A 256 -6.35 -9.48 -8.46
CA ILE A 256 -4.98 -9.10 -8.07
C ILE A 256 -3.97 -10.13 -8.57
N VAL A 257 -4.24 -11.42 -8.37
CA VAL A 257 -3.33 -12.51 -8.82
C VAL A 257 -3.16 -12.49 -10.34
N VAL A 258 -4.24 -12.30 -11.11
CA VAL A 258 -4.17 -12.20 -12.57
C VAL A 258 -3.37 -10.98 -13.02
N MET A 259 -3.58 -9.83 -12.35
CA MET A 259 -2.87 -8.57 -12.65
C MET A 259 -1.38 -8.65 -12.32
N LEU A 260 -1.01 -9.29 -11.20
CA LEU A 260 0.39 -9.52 -10.81
C LEU A 260 1.08 -10.58 -11.67
N GLY A 261 0.34 -11.59 -12.13
CA GLY A 261 0.86 -12.67 -12.96
C GLY A 261 1.05 -12.33 -14.45
N GLU A 262 0.78 -11.08 -14.87
CA GLU A 262 0.78 -10.64 -16.28
C GLU A 262 -0.06 -11.54 -17.22
N CYS A 263 -0.99 -12.32 -16.63
CA CYS A 263 -1.84 -13.26 -17.36
C CYS A 263 -2.96 -12.54 -18.14
N THR A 264 -3.08 -11.23 -18.00
CA THR A 264 -4.04 -10.36 -18.68
C THR A 264 -4.02 -10.53 -20.20
N GLY A 265 -2.83 -10.76 -20.80
CA GLY A 265 -2.68 -10.95 -22.24
C GLY A 265 -2.97 -12.36 -22.76
N ARG A 266 -3.12 -13.35 -21.87
CA ARG A 266 -3.44 -14.75 -22.24
C ARG A 266 -4.94 -15.07 -22.15
N CYS A 267 -5.75 -14.14 -21.66
CA CYS A 267 -7.19 -14.34 -21.57
C CYS A 267 -7.83 -14.19 -22.95
N LEU A 268 -8.55 -15.22 -23.39
CA LEU A 268 -9.25 -15.26 -24.70
C LEU A 268 -10.44 -14.28 -24.78
N VAL A 269 -10.86 -13.69 -23.67
CA VAL A 269 -11.98 -12.74 -23.55
C VAL A 269 -11.41 -11.37 -23.17
N PRO A 270 -11.98 -10.23 -23.65
CA PRO A 270 -11.56 -8.90 -23.21
C PRO A 270 -11.68 -8.77 -21.70
N PHE A 271 -10.54 -8.93 -21.01
CA PHE A 271 -10.42 -8.91 -19.55
C PHE A 271 -11.09 -7.67 -18.94
N ASP A 272 -11.00 -6.52 -19.62
CA ASP A 272 -11.62 -5.26 -19.23
C ASP A 272 -13.15 -5.35 -19.12
N ARG A 273 -13.82 -6.11 -20.01
CA ARG A 273 -15.28 -6.27 -19.98
C ARG A 273 -15.72 -7.18 -18.85
N ILE A 274 -14.96 -8.25 -18.59
CA ILE A 274 -15.21 -9.16 -17.46
C ILE A 274 -15.03 -8.39 -16.15
N LEU A 275 -13.94 -7.62 -16.03
CA LEU A 275 -13.65 -6.83 -14.84
C LEU A 275 -14.75 -5.79 -14.59
N ALA A 276 -15.18 -5.07 -15.62
CA ALA A 276 -16.29 -4.12 -15.52
C ALA A 276 -17.60 -4.80 -15.08
N ALA A 277 -17.92 -5.97 -15.64
CA ALA A 277 -19.11 -6.73 -15.25
C ALA A 277 -19.06 -7.20 -13.79
N PHE A 278 -17.91 -7.66 -13.31
CA PHE A 278 -17.73 -8.03 -11.91
C PHE A 278 -17.81 -6.82 -10.98
N SER A 279 -17.17 -5.69 -11.32
CA SER A 279 -17.27 -4.48 -10.51
C SER A 279 -18.70 -3.93 -10.46
N MET A 280 -19.46 -3.99 -11.57
CA MET A 280 -20.90 -3.70 -11.56
C MET A 280 -21.67 -4.60 -10.58
N LEU A 281 -21.42 -5.92 -10.66
CA LEU A 281 -22.09 -6.88 -9.79
C LEU A 281 -21.75 -6.64 -8.32
N CYS A 282 -20.48 -6.40 -7.99
CA CYS A 282 -20.01 -6.07 -6.65
C CYS A 282 -20.70 -4.81 -6.11
N VAL A 283 -20.81 -3.73 -6.91
CA VAL A 283 -21.50 -2.50 -6.49
C VAL A 283 -22.96 -2.79 -6.13
N VAL A 284 -23.70 -3.49 -6.99
CA VAL A 284 -25.11 -3.83 -6.73
C VAL A 284 -25.25 -4.64 -5.44
N MET A 285 -24.41 -5.66 -5.25
CA MET A 285 -24.42 -6.49 -4.05
C MET A 285 -24.05 -5.68 -2.79
N TYR A 286 -23.03 -4.82 -2.86
CA TYR A 286 -22.62 -3.97 -1.73
C TYR A 286 -23.66 -2.92 -1.36
N VAL A 287 -24.43 -2.38 -2.31
CA VAL A 287 -25.55 -1.48 -1.98
C VAL A 287 -26.56 -2.19 -1.06
N THR A 288 -26.88 -3.47 -1.34
CA THR A 288 -27.80 -4.24 -0.48
C THR A 288 -27.22 -4.49 0.91
N ALA A 289 -25.93 -4.82 1.00
CA ALA A 289 -25.24 -5.04 2.27
C ALA A 289 -25.15 -3.74 3.11
N THR A 290 -24.76 -2.64 2.49
CA THR A 290 -24.70 -1.31 3.14
C THR A 290 -26.06 -0.88 3.67
N GLY A 291 -27.13 -1.10 2.91
CA GLY A 291 -28.49 -0.79 3.34
C GLY A 291 -28.88 -1.54 4.62
N PHE A 292 -28.54 -2.82 4.71
CA PHE A 292 -28.76 -3.63 5.92
C PHE A 292 -27.98 -3.10 7.13
N TRP A 293 -26.68 -2.82 6.97
CA TRP A 293 -25.84 -2.34 8.08
C TRP A 293 -26.23 -0.95 8.57
N LEU A 294 -26.61 -0.04 7.66
CA LEU A 294 -27.14 1.28 8.05
C LEU A 294 -28.45 1.15 8.82
N TRP A 295 -29.38 0.32 8.34
CA TRP A 295 -30.64 0.06 9.04
C TRP A 295 -30.40 -0.52 10.43
N HIS A 296 -29.51 -1.52 10.54
CA HIS A 296 -29.15 -2.14 11.81
C HIS A 296 -28.51 -1.13 12.76
N LEU A 297 -27.58 -0.29 12.29
CA LEU A 297 -26.91 0.73 13.10
C LEU A 297 -27.90 1.74 13.69
N VAL A 298 -28.87 2.21 12.90
CA VAL A 298 -29.91 3.14 13.35
C VAL A 298 -30.83 2.49 14.39
N ASN A 299 -31.25 1.24 14.15
CA ASN A 299 -32.12 0.52 15.09
C ASN A 299 -31.38 0.14 16.40
N THR A 300 -30.07 -0.10 16.32
CA THR A 300 -29.21 -0.43 17.46
C THR A 300 -28.90 0.79 18.33
N GLN A 301 -28.92 2.01 17.76
CA GLN A 301 -28.85 3.25 18.55
C GLN A 301 -30.09 3.48 19.41
N GLN A 302 -31.26 3.07 18.92
CA GLN A 302 -32.54 3.30 19.61
C GLN A 302 -32.78 2.32 20.76
N ASN A 303 -32.18 1.14 20.70
CA ASN A 303 -32.25 0.11 21.73
C ASN A 303 -30.94 0.12 22.53
N ILE A 304 -30.99 0.22 23.86
CA ILE A 304 -29.82 0.26 24.74
C ILE A 304 -29.02 -1.06 24.61
N SER A 305 -28.17 -1.14 23.61
CA SER A 305 -27.31 -2.28 23.31
C SER A 305 -25.96 -2.12 24.03
N PRO A 306 -25.26 -3.23 24.33
CA PRO A 306 -23.93 -3.15 24.92
C PRO A 306 -23.00 -2.35 23.99
N GLN A 307 -22.19 -1.48 24.58
CA GLN A 307 -21.34 -0.52 23.87
C GLN A 307 -20.33 -1.21 22.92
N SER A 308 -19.97 -2.48 23.17
CA SER A 308 -19.13 -3.31 22.28
C SER A 308 -19.83 -3.60 20.94
N LEU A 309 -21.07 -4.09 20.97
CA LEU A 309 -21.86 -4.43 19.78
C LEU A 309 -22.11 -3.20 18.90
N TRP A 310 -22.44 -2.07 19.51
CA TRP A 310 -22.64 -0.82 18.78
C TRP A 310 -21.35 -0.36 18.10
N ARG A 311 -20.22 -0.42 18.80
CA ARG A 311 -18.90 -0.06 18.25
C ARG A 311 -18.52 -0.95 17.07
N ASN A 312 -18.67 -2.27 17.18
CA ASN A 312 -18.38 -3.20 16.09
C ASN A 312 -19.31 -2.98 14.90
N SER A 313 -20.61 -2.79 15.15
CA SER A 313 -21.60 -2.49 14.09
C SER A 313 -21.26 -1.18 13.36
N LEU A 314 -20.83 -0.14 14.08
CA LEU A 314 -20.37 1.12 13.50
C LEU A 314 -19.12 0.90 12.63
N THR A 315 -18.13 0.15 13.13
CA THR A 315 -16.92 -0.18 12.37
C THR A 315 -17.25 -0.93 11.08
N ILE A 316 -18.08 -1.98 11.15
CA ILE A 316 -18.51 -2.75 9.96
C ILE A 316 -19.23 -1.83 8.97
N THR A 317 -20.14 -0.97 9.45
CA THR A 317 -20.88 -0.05 8.58
C THR A 317 -19.96 0.92 7.85
N ILE A 318 -19.02 1.56 8.55
CA ILE A 318 -18.06 2.49 7.96
C ILE A 318 -17.21 1.77 6.90
N ILE A 319 -16.67 0.59 7.22
CA ILE A 319 -15.82 -0.15 6.28
C ILE A 319 -16.62 -0.64 5.07
N THR A 320 -17.88 -1.05 5.27
CA THR A 320 -18.77 -1.46 4.17
C THR A 320 -19.06 -0.28 3.23
N CYS A 321 -19.33 0.91 3.79
CA CYS A 321 -19.50 2.14 3.00
C CYS A 321 -18.22 2.50 2.22
N LEU A 322 -17.05 2.42 2.87
CA LEU A 322 -15.77 2.66 2.20
C LEU A 322 -15.55 1.66 1.07
N ASN A 323 -15.85 0.38 1.28
CA ASN A 323 -15.67 -0.64 0.25
C ASN A 323 -16.63 -0.43 -0.93
N LEU A 324 -17.89 -0.06 -0.66
CA LEU A 324 -18.84 0.32 -1.70
C LEU A 324 -18.33 1.51 -2.53
N LEU A 325 -17.75 2.53 -1.89
CA LEU A 325 -17.14 3.66 -2.58
C LEU A 325 -15.99 3.20 -3.47
N THR A 326 -15.12 2.32 -2.97
CA THR A 326 -13.99 1.77 -3.73
C THR A 326 -14.46 0.98 -4.94
N TYR A 327 -15.43 0.08 -4.80
CA TYR A 327 -16.03 -0.65 -5.93
C TYR A 327 -16.69 0.29 -6.94
N THR A 328 -17.32 1.38 -6.49
CA THR A 328 -17.93 2.38 -7.37
C THR A 328 -16.87 3.15 -8.18
N VAL A 329 -15.76 3.52 -7.54
CA VAL A 329 -14.63 4.20 -8.20
C VAL A 329 -13.93 3.25 -9.18
N ASP A 330 -13.68 2.00 -8.79
CA ASP A 330 -13.11 0.96 -9.65
C ASP A 330 -14.00 0.68 -10.88
N LEU A 331 -15.32 0.65 -10.68
CA LEU A 331 -16.29 0.55 -11.76
C LEU A 331 -16.20 1.76 -12.71
N ALA A 332 -16.13 2.99 -12.19
CA ALA A 332 -16.03 4.19 -13.02
C ALA A 332 -14.75 4.18 -13.87
N PHE A 333 -13.62 3.72 -13.32
CA PHE A 333 -12.39 3.52 -14.08
C PHE A 333 -12.54 2.44 -15.15
N SER A 334 -13.18 1.32 -14.81
CA SER A 334 -13.42 0.20 -15.73
C SER A 334 -14.30 0.63 -16.91
N ILE A 335 -15.39 1.37 -16.66
CA ILE A 335 -16.27 1.91 -17.71
C ILE A 335 -15.50 2.87 -18.62
N LYS A 336 -14.73 3.81 -18.05
CA LYS A 336 -13.92 4.73 -18.86
C LYS A 336 -12.97 3.98 -19.78
N LEU A 337 -12.29 2.96 -19.26
CA LEU A 337 -11.34 2.16 -20.02
C LEU A 337 -12.02 1.40 -21.16
N VAL A 338 -13.20 0.82 -20.93
CA VAL A 338 -14.00 0.15 -21.97
C VAL A 338 -14.48 1.14 -23.04
N CYS A 339 -14.94 2.34 -22.65
CA CYS A 339 -15.40 3.37 -23.58
C CYS A 339 -14.28 3.91 -24.48
N TYR A 340 -13.05 4.09 -23.96
CA TYR A 340 -11.92 4.53 -24.78
C TYR A 340 -11.45 3.49 -25.80
N ARG A 341 -11.78 2.21 -25.59
CA ARG A 341 -11.32 1.09 -26.41
C ARG A 341 -12.32 0.69 -27.51
N THR A 342 -13.54 1.24 -27.48
CA THR A 342 -14.63 0.95 -28.43
C THR A 342 -14.74 2.06 -29.46
#